data_AF-A0A1I1E4I0-F1
#
_entry.id   AF-A0A1I1E4I0-F1
#
_cell.length_a   1.000
_cell.length_b   1.000
_cell.length_c   1.000
_cell.angle_alpha   90.00
_cell.angle_beta   90.00
_cell.angle_gamma   90.00
#
_symmetry.space_group_name_H-M   'P 1'
#
loop_
_entity.id
_entity.type
_entity.pdbx_description
1 polymer ?
#
loop_
_entity_poly.entity_id
_entity_poly.type
_entity_poly.pdbx_seq_one_letter_code
_entity_poly.pdbx_strand_id
1 'polypeptide(L)'
;MKALAVFLTIFMLLTGCSVSKKQETREYQLESKRCGQTYFQCTNTCGSKKIGFELCNAKCIDQQNQCLEFAERLKVITQKD
;
A
#
# COMPACT_ATOMS: atom_id res chain seq x y z
N MET A 1 -7.47 -31.20 -31.88
CA MET A 1 -6.43 -30.16 -31.73
C MET A 1 -6.96 -28.78 -31.32
N LYS A 2 -8.18 -28.35 -31.74
CA LYS A 2 -8.72 -27.02 -31.38
C LYS A 2 -9.04 -26.83 -29.88
N ALA A 3 -9.51 -27.85 -29.17
CA ALA A 3 -9.88 -27.75 -27.76
C ALA A 3 -8.67 -27.48 -26.83
N LEU A 4 -7.50 -28.02 -27.16
CA LEU A 4 -6.29 -27.88 -26.34
C LEU A 4 -5.78 -26.42 -26.31
N ALA A 5 -5.88 -25.72 -27.45
CA ALA A 5 -5.50 -24.31 -27.57
C ALA A 5 -6.43 -23.39 -26.77
N VAL A 6 -7.73 -23.69 -26.74
CA VAL A 6 -8.74 -22.93 -25.97
C VAL A 6 -8.52 -23.11 -24.46
N PHE A 7 -8.18 -24.32 -24.02
CA PHE A 7 -7.86 -24.56 -22.61
C PHE A 7 -6.59 -23.83 -22.17
N LEU A 8 -5.56 -23.78 -23.01
CA LEU A 8 -4.30 -23.07 -22.73
C LEU A 8 -4.50 -21.55 -22.63
N THR A 9 -5.29 -20.95 -23.52
CA THR A 9 -5.56 -19.50 -23.46
C THR A 9 -6.38 -19.10 -22.24
N ILE A 10 -7.40 -19.89 -21.88
CA ILE A 10 -8.19 -19.68 -20.67
C ILE A 10 -7.32 -19.80 -19.41
N PHE A 11 -6.42 -20.80 -19.37
CA PHE A 11 -5.52 -21.00 -18.23
C PHE A 11 -4.48 -19.87 -18.10
N MET A 12 -3.98 -19.32 -19.21
CA MET A 12 -3.07 -18.16 -19.18
C MET A 12 -3.77 -16.87 -18.72
N LEU A 13 -5.03 -16.66 -19.10
CA LEU A 13 -5.82 -15.50 -18.64
C LEU A 13 -6.14 -15.57 -17.14
N LEU A 14 -6.50 -16.77 -16.64
CA LEU A 14 -6.79 -16.99 -15.21
C LEU A 14 -5.54 -16.86 -14.32
N THR A 15 -4.39 -17.36 -14.79
CA THR A 15 -3.13 -17.25 -14.05
C THR A 15 -2.57 -15.83 -14.08
N GLY A 16 -2.67 -15.12 -15.20
CA GLY A 16 -2.28 -13.71 -15.32
C GLY A 16 -3.03 -12.79 -14.36
N CYS A 17 -4.37 -12.90 -14.30
CA CYS A 17 -5.18 -12.10 -13.38
C CYS A 17 -4.90 -12.40 -11.89
N SER A 18 -4.61 -13.67 -11.57
CA SER A 18 -4.34 -14.09 -10.18
C SER A 18 -2.98 -13.59 -9.65
N VAL A 19 -1.99 -13.42 -10.53
CA VAL A 19 -0.67 -12.91 -10.16
C VAL A 19 -0.69 -11.40 -9.96
N SER A 20 -1.35 -10.64 -10.84
CA SER A 20 -1.47 -9.19 -10.73
C SER A 20 -2.16 -8.77 -9.42
N LYS A 21 -3.30 -9.39 -9.07
CA LYS A 21 -4.02 -9.09 -7.81
C LYS A 21 -3.17 -9.37 -6.56
N LYS A 22 -2.35 -10.43 -6.58
CA LYS A 22 -1.43 -10.75 -5.48
C LYS A 22 -0.28 -9.74 -5.36
N GLN A 23 0.22 -9.23 -6.49
CA GLN A 23 1.30 -8.26 -6.50
C GLN A 23 0.83 -6.90 -5.97
N GLU A 24 -0.32 -6.41 -6.40
CA GLU A 24 -0.83 -5.11 -5.97
C GLU A 24 -1.28 -5.11 -4.49
N THR A 25 -1.86 -6.22 -4.00
CA THR A 25 -2.15 -6.39 -2.56
C THR A 25 -0.88 -6.31 -1.72
N ARG A 26 0.23 -6.85 -2.22
CA ARG A 26 1.53 -6.81 -1.56
C ARG A 26 2.11 -5.40 -1.55
N GLU A 27 1.93 -4.65 -2.63
CA GLU A 27 2.36 -3.24 -2.73
C GLU A 27 1.63 -2.36 -1.71
N TYR A 28 0.29 -2.51 -1.58
CA TYR A 28 -0.47 -1.85 -0.52
C TYR A 28 0.05 -2.18 0.89
N GLN A 29 0.25 -3.47 1.18
CA GLN A 29 0.71 -3.91 2.51
C GLN A 29 2.10 -3.38 2.85
N LEU A 30 3.01 -3.36 1.86
CA LEU A 30 4.36 -2.81 2.01
C LEU A 30 4.31 -1.31 2.29
N GLU A 31 3.52 -0.56 1.52
CA GLU A 31 3.45 0.89 1.65
C GLU A 31 2.77 1.30 2.96
N SER A 32 1.68 0.64 3.35
CA SER A 32 1.02 0.85 4.65
C SER A 32 1.98 0.62 5.83
N LYS A 33 2.79 -0.46 5.77
CA LYS A 33 3.81 -0.75 6.79
C LYS A 33 4.89 0.34 6.82
N ARG A 34 5.32 0.82 5.65
CA ARG A 34 6.30 1.90 5.53
C ARG A 34 5.79 3.21 6.15
N CYS A 35 4.52 3.57 5.90
CA CYS A 35 3.88 4.73 6.52
C CYS A 35 3.93 4.66 8.06
N GLY A 36 3.64 3.50 8.64
CA GLY A 36 3.73 3.28 10.09
C GLY A 36 5.15 3.45 10.65
N GLN A 37 6.17 2.97 9.92
CA GLN A 37 7.57 3.17 10.31
C GLN A 37 7.99 4.64 10.26
N THR A 38 7.60 5.35 9.20
CA THR A 38 7.88 6.79 9.05
C THR A 38 7.21 7.61 10.15
N TYR A 39 5.95 7.31 10.48
CA TYR A 39 5.25 7.93 11.61
C TYR A 39 6.01 7.73 12.93
N PHE A 40 6.39 6.49 13.25
CA PHE A 40 7.12 6.17 14.47
C PHE A 40 8.45 6.92 14.58
N GLN A 41 9.21 6.99 13.48
CA GLN A 41 10.47 7.75 13.44
C GLN A 41 10.24 9.25 13.65
N CYS A 42 9.19 9.80 13.04
CA CYS A 42 8.80 11.20 13.19
C CYS A 42 8.43 11.52 14.65
N THR A 43 7.57 10.70 15.28
CA THR A 43 7.14 10.93 16.67
C THR A 43 8.28 10.77 17.67
N ASN A 44 9.22 9.86 17.43
CA ASN A 44 10.44 9.74 18.25
C ASN A 44 11.27 11.03 18.22
N THR A 45 11.35 11.67 17.05
CA THR A 45 12.03 12.96 16.89
C THR A 45 11.31 14.05 17.67
N CYS A 46 9.97 14.02 17.70
CA CYS A 46 9.15 14.96 18.47
C CYS A 46 9.26 14.76 19.99
N GLY A 47 9.44 13.53 20.48
CA GLY A 47 9.53 13.22 21.91
C GLY A 47 10.69 13.94 22.63
N SER A 48 11.70 14.39 21.88
CA SER A 48 12.81 15.20 22.40
C SER A 48 12.46 16.69 22.62
N LYS A 49 11.32 17.18 22.10
CA LYS A 49 10.91 18.58 22.16
C LYS A 49 9.90 18.81 23.28
N LYS A 50 10.29 19.49 24.36
CA LYS A 50 9.36 19.87 25.45
C LYS A 50 8.36 20.97 25.05
N ILE A 51 8.80 21.95 24.25
CA ILE A 51 7.95 22.99 23.67
C ILE A 51 7.76 22.68 22.18
N GLY A 52 6.52 22.71 21.70
CA GLY A 52 6.20 22.39 20.31
C GLY A 52 6.08 20.89 20.01
N PHE A 53 5.99 20.04 21.06
CA PHE A 53 5.64 18.62 20.91
C PHE A 53 4.35 18.46 20.11
N GLU A 54 3.29 19.16 20.50
CA GLU A 54 1.97 19.07 19.87
C GLU A 54 2.01 19.45 18.39
N LEU A 55 2.69 20.56 18.05
CA LEU A 55 2.86 20.99 16.66
C LEU A 55 3.71 20.00 15.84
N CYS A 56 4.76 19.45 16.44
CA CYS A 56 5.60 18.43 15.80
C CYS A 56 4.80 17.15 15.57
N ASN A 57 4.04 16.69 16.56
CA ASN A 57 3.21 15.50 16.49
C ASN A 57 2.09 15.66 15.45
N ALA A 58 1.46 16.84 15.39
CA ALA A 58 0.47 17.15 14.36
C ALA A 58 1.03 17.04 12.94
N LYS A 59 2.27 17.50 12.72
CA LYS A 59 2.96 17.32 11.42
C LYS A 59 3.23 15.85 11.10
N CYS A 60 3.62 15.05 12.10
CA CYS A 60 3.82 13.61 11.90
C CYS A 60 2.51 12.89 11.54
N ILE A 61 1.40 13.28 12.16
CA ILE A 61 0.07 12.74 11.86
C ILE A 61 -0.36 13.14 10.45
N ASP A 62 -0.17 14.40 10.06
CA ASP A 62 -0.50 14.86 8.71
C ASP A 62 0.28 14.09 7.64
N GLN A 63 1.58 13.89 7.85
CA GLN A 63 2.42 13.08 6.97
C GLN A 63 1.98 11.61 6.93
N GLN A 64 1.57 11.04 8.06
CA GLN A 64 1.03 9.69 8.12
C GLN A 64 -0.26 9.57 7.30
N ASN A 65 -1.17 10.53 7.43
CA ASN A 65 -2.44 10.53 6.71
C ASN A 65 -2.22 10.61 5.20
N GLN A 66 -1.36 11.52 4.72
CA GLN A 66 -1.01 11.62 3.30
C GLN A 66 -0.41 10.32 2.75
N CYS A 67 0.45 9.67 3.54
CA CYS A 67 1.04 8.38 3.18
C CYS A 67 -0.02 7.26 3.09
N LEU A 68 -0.93 7.19 4.06
CA LEU A 68 -2.01 6.19 4.06
C LEU A 68 -3.02 6.42 2.93
N GLU A 69 -3.32 7.67 2.58
CA GLU A 69 -4.13 7.98 1.39
C GLU A 69 -3.48 7.50 0.09
N PHE A 70 -2.16 7.60 -0.02
CA PHE A 70 -1.43 7.02 -1.14
C PHE A 70 -1.52 5.49 -1.15
N ALA A 71 -1.32 4.85 0.00
CA ALA A 71 -1.47 3.39 0.12
C ALA A 71 -2.89 2.93 -0.25
N GLU A 72 -3.94 3.62 0.22
CA GLU A 72 -5.32 3.26 -0.09
C GLU A 72 -5.63 3.42 -1.60
N ARG A 73 -4.99 4.37 -2.30
CA ARG A 73 -5.10 4.48 -3.76
C ARG A 73 -4.54 3.24 -4.48
N LEU A 74 -3.45 2.65 -3.96
CA LEU A 74 -2.94 1.37 -4.48
C LEU A 74 -3.95 0.24 -4.29
N LYS A 75 -4.70 0.24 -3.17
CA LYS A 75 -5.77 -0.73 -2.92
C LYS A 75 -6.99 -0.53 -3.83
N VAL A 76 -7.40 0.69 -4.15
CA VAL A 76 -8.56 0.94 -5.03
C VAL A 76 -8.30 0.49 -6.47
N ILE A 77 -7.06 0.57 -6.95
CA ILE A 77 -6.66 0.00 -8.25
C ILE A 77 -6.97 -1.51 -8.26
N THR A 78 -6.75 -2.22 -7.15
CA THR A 78 -6.97 -3.68 -7.04
C THR A 78 -8.44 -4.13 -7.03
N GLN A 79 -9.39 -3.23 -6.74
CA GLN A 79 -10.81 -3.56 -6.61
C GLN A 79 -11.65 -3.18 -7.85
N LYS A 80 -11.07 -2.44 -8.80
CA LYS A 80 -11.77 -2.00 -10.02
C LYS A 80 -11.62 -2.95 -11.22
N ASP A 81 -10.83 -4.02 -11.09
CA ASP A 81 -10.59 -5.07 -12.10
C ASP A 81 -11.06 -6.46 -11.62
#